data_AF-A0A355VKW4-F1
#
_entry.id   AF-A0A355VKW4-F1
#
_cell.length_a   1.000
_cell.length_b   1.000
_cell.length_c   1.000
_cell.angle_alpha   90.00
_cell.angle_beta   90.00
_cell.angle_gamma   90.00
#
_symmetry.space_group_name_H-M   'P 1'
#
loop_
_entity.id
_entity.type
_entity.pdbx_description
1 polymer ?
#
loop_
_entity_poly.entity_id
_entity_poly.type
_entity_poly.pdbx_seq_one_letter_code
_entity_poly.pdbx_strand_id
1 'polypeptide(L)'
;MEKKEKDNEYVDFVVTARKYKTTLTAKYKNRKMWHKPFVGDVISHLPGTIVKVEVQQGQEVEAGQLLLIHQAMKMYNRVVAPVAGTIVELGVTEGDKIPKDHLMVKIQPK
;
A
#
# COMPACT_ATOMS: atom_id res chain seq x y z
N MET A 1 -3.71 -40.31 11.52
CA MET A 1 -3.40 -39.35 10.44
C MET A 1 -4.72 -38.92 9.80
N GLU A 2 -5.39 -37.94 10.39
CA GLU A 2 -6.67 -37.42 9.89
C GLU A 2 -6.39 -36.45 8.74
N LYS A 3 -6.83 -36.80 7.53
CA LYS A 3 -6.83 -35.91 6.38
C LYS A 3 -7.86 -34.81 6.68
N LYS A 4 -7.41 -33.58 6.96
CA LYS A 4 -8.26 -32.39 6.98
C LYS A 4 -8.97 -32.28 5.63
N GLU A 5 -10.27 -32.51 5.62
CA GLU A 5 -11.16 -32.15 4.51
C GLU A 5 -10.99 -30.65 4.25
N LYS A 6 -10.40 -30.30 3.11
CA LYS A 6 -10.36 -28.91 2.66
C LYS A 6 -11.74 -28.61 2.09
N ASP A 7 -12.46 -27.67 2.72
CA ASP A 7 -13.68 -27.07 2.17
C ASP A 7 -13.41 -26.56 0.75
N ASN A 8 -13.72 -27.40 -0.24
CA ASN A 8 -13.64 -27.06 -1.65
C ASN A 8 -14.97 -26.42 -2.04
N GLU A 9 -15.11 -25.15 -1.69
CA GLU A 9 -16.22 -24.31 -2.15
C GLU A 9 -16.21 -24.27 -3.68
N TYR A 10 -17.24 -24.86 -4.29
CA TYR A 10 -17.46 -24.83 -5.73
C TYR A 10 -18.07 -23.49 -6.13
N VAL A 11 -17.52 -22.87 -7.16
CA VAL A 11 -18.09 -21.68 -7.79
C VAL A 11 -18.66 -22.00 -9.16
N ASP A 12 -19.71 -21.27 -9.50
CA ASP A 12 -20.31 -21.32 -10.83
C ASP A 12 -19.40 -20.63 -11.85
N PHE A 13 -19.01 -21.37 -12.88
CA PHE A 13 -18.33 -20.89 -14.07
C PHE A 13 -19.27 -21.04 -15.26
N VAL A 14 -19.75 -19.90 -15.77
CA VAL A 14 -20.74 -19.88 -16.85
C VAL A 14 -20.02 -19.83 -18.19
N VAL A 15 -20.29 -20.81 -19.05
CA VAL A 15 -19.83 -20.82 -20.44
C VAL A 15 -21.06 -20.85 -21.33
N THR A 16 -21.29 -19.72 -22.02
CA THR A 16 -22.46 -19.51 -22.88
C THR A 16 -23.76 -19.69 -22.08
N ALA A 17 -24.51 -20.76 -22.32
CA ALA A 17 -25.81 -21.04 -21.67
C ALA A 17 -25.73 -22.10 -20.57
N ARG A 18 -24.55 -22.64 -20.26
CA ARG A 18 -24.39 -23.71 -19.26
C ARG A 18 -23.53 -23.24 -18.09
N LYS A 19 -23.98 -23.59 -16.89
CA LYS A 19 -23.24 -23.37 -15.64
C LYS A 19 -22.46 -24.64 -15.29
N TYR A 20 -21.16 -24.50 -15.13
CA TYR A 20 -20.26 -25.55 -14.66
C TYR A 20 -19.82 -25.22 -13.24
N LYS A 21 -19.62 -26.22 -12.40
CA LYS A 21 -19.06 -26.03 -11.06
C LYS A 21 -17.57 -26.34 -11.09
N THR A 22 -16.75 -25.42 -10.61
CA THR A 22 -15.30 -25.59 -10.54
C THR A 22 -14.76 -25.07 -9.22
N THR A 23 -13.57 -25.54 -8.83
CA THR A 23 -12.86 -25.03 -7.64
C THR A 23 -11.91 -23.91 -8.05
N LEU A 24 -11.87 -22.83 -7.26
CA LEU A 24 -10.85 -21.80 -7.46
C LEU A 24 -9.46 -22.33 -7.10
N THR A 25 -8.47 -21.98 -7.92
CA THR A 25 -7.07 -22.25 -7.59
C THR A 25 -6.67 -21.49 -6.32
N ALA A 26 -5.73 -22.06 -5.55
CA ALA A 26 -5.16 -21.37 -4.39
C ALA A 26 -4.56 -19.99 -4.76
N LYS A 27 -3.98 -19.88 -5.97
CA LYS A 27 -3.49 -18.62 -6.53
C LYS A 27 -4.60 -17.56 -6.65
N TYR A 28 -5.80 -17.95 -7.07
CA TYR A 28 -6.93 -17.04 -7.20
C TYR A 28 -7.45 -16.62 -5.82
N LYS A 29 -7.62 -17.56 -4.89
CA LYS A 29 -8.09 -17.28 -3.52
C LYS A 29 -7.16 -16.31 -2.77
N ASN A 30 -5.85 -16.44 -2.96
CA ASN A 30 -4.84 -15.61 -2.30
C ASN A 30 -4.49 -14.32 -3.05
N ARG A 31 -5.18 -14.01 -4.16
CA ARG A 31 -4.89 -12.80 -4.92
C ARG A 31 -5.28 -11.58 -4.10
N LYS A 32 -4.32 -10.69 -3.84
CA LYS A 32 -4.63 -9.37 -3.26
C LYS A 32 -5.54 -8.63 -4.24
N MET A 33 -6.75 -8.28 -3.79
CA MET A 33 -7.65 -7.44 -4.57
C MET A 33 -6.99 -6.08 -4.77
N TRP A 34 -7.01 -5.58 -6.01
CA TRP A 34 -6.56 -4.23 -6.28
C TRP A 34 -7.59 -3.25 -5.70
N HIS A 35 -7.12 -2.32 -4.89
CA HIS A 35 -7.94 -1.24 -4.35
C HIS A 35 -7.47 0.06 -4.98
N LYS A 36 -8.41 0.97 -5.25
CA LYS A 36 -8.08 2.31 -5.73
C LYS A 36 -7.17 2.98 -4.70
N PRO A 37 -5.98 3.50 -5.08
CA PRO A 37 -5.09 4.18 -4.14
C PRO A 37 -5.80 5.40 -3.55
N PHE A 38 -5.67 5.57 -2.24
CA PHE A 38 -6.21 6.72 -1.55
C PHE A 38 -5.33 7.95 -1.83
N VAL A 39 -5.95 9.10 -2.05
CA VAL A 39 -5.23 10.32 -2.49
C VAL A 39 -4.24 10.86 -1.46
N GLY A 40 -4.46 10.56 -0.17
CA GLY A 40 -3.56 10.95 0.92
C GLY A 40 -2.52 9.89 1.29
N ASP A 41 -2.51 8.73 0.64
CA ASP A 41 -1.52 7.68 0.91
C ASP A 41 -0.23 8.00 0.13
N VAL A 42 0.85 8.25 0.87
CA VAL A 42 2.17 8.47 0.31
C VAL A 42 2.97 7.18 0.40
N ILE A 43 3.07 6.48 -0.72
CA ILE A 43 3.77 5.20 -0.83
C ILE A 43 5.14 5.35 -1.49
N SER A 44 6.07 4.48 -1.14
CA SER A 44 7.38 4.44 -1.78
C SER A 44 7.35 3.66 -3.09
N HIS A 45 7.70 4.33 -4.19
CA HIS A 45 7.80 3.70 -5.51
C HIS A 45 9.14 2.98 -5.73
N LEU A 46 10.16 3.37 -4.99
CA LEU A 46 11.51 2.81 -5.06
C LEU A 46 11.94 2.30 -3.69
N PRO A 47 12.63 1.15 -3.61
CA PRO A 47 13.26 0.74 -2.37
C PRO A 47 14.43 1.68 -2.04
N GLY A 48 14.62 1.98 -0.77
CA GLY A 48 15.68 2.91 -0.35
C GLY A 48 15.66 3.19 1.15
N THR A 49 16.32 4.27 1.57
CA THR A 49 16.47 4.65 2.97
C THR A 49 15.85 6.02 3.23
N ILE A 50 15.18 6.19 4.37
CA ILE A 50 14.71 7.50 4.83
C ILE A 50 15.87 8.26 5.45
N VAL A 51 16.18 9.44 4.92
CA VAL A 51 17.32 10.26 5.35
C VAL A 51 16.91 11.24 6.43
N LYS A 52 15.75 11.86 6.24
CA LYS A 52 15.23 12.90 7.13
C LYS A 52 13.72 12.91 7.08
N VAL A 53 13.07 13.13 8.21
CA VAL A 53 11.63 13.34 8.30
C VAL A 53 11.38 14.73 8.85
N GLU A 54 10.62 15.56 8.12
CA GLU A 54 10.35 16.96 8.49
C GLU A 54 8.98 17.18 9.10
N VAL A 55 8.20 16.11 9.25
CA VAL A 55 6.81 16.15 9.72
C VAL A 55 6.55 15.20 10.87
N GLN A 56 5.51 15.47 11.63
CA GLN A 56 5.08 14.65 12.76
C GLN A 56 3.63 14.18 12.60
N GLN A 57 3.29 13.07 13.26
CA GLN A 57 1.91 12.60 13.33
C GLN A 57 1.02 13.66 13.99
N GLY A 58 -0.15 13.92 13.41
CA GLY A 58 -1.09 14.95 13.86
C GLY A 58 -0.84 16.36 13.29
N GLN A 59 0.23 16.58 12.53
CA GLN A 59 0.54 17.88 11.94
C GLN A 59 -0.37 18.19 10.74
N GLU A 60 -0.83 19.44 10.61
CA GLU A 60 -1.46 19.95 9.38
C GLU A 60 -0.39 20.26 8.32
N VAL A 61 -0.64 19.85 7.08
CA VAL A 61 0.25 20.05 5.94
C VAL A 61 -0.50 20.61 4.74
N GLU A 62 0.19 21.41 3.94
CA GLU A 62 -0.32 21.94 2.68
C GLU A 62 0.11 21.06 1.48
N ALA A 63 -0.63 21.14 0.37
CA ALA A 63 -0.26 20.46 -0.85
C ALA A 63 1.11 20.97 -1.36
N GLY A 64 2.04 20.07 -1.65
CA GLY A 64 3.41 20.38 -2.06
C GLY A 64 4.39 20.61 -0.91
N GLN A 65 3.94 20.60 0.36
CA GLN A 65 4.82 20.70 1.51
C GLN A 65 5.77 19.50 1.59
N LEU A 66 7.03 19.74 1.96
CA LEU A 66 8.02 18.69 2.15
C LEU A 66 7.67 17.84 3.38
N LEU A 67 7.55 16.53 3.18
CA LEU A 67 7.28 15.57 4.26
C LEU A 67 8.57 14.94 4.75
N LEU A 68 9.35 14.40 3.82
CA LEU A 68 10.57 13.65 4.13
C LEU A 68 11.52 13.60 2.93
N ILE A 69 12.77 13.21 3.20
CA ILE A 69 13.80 12.98 2.19
C ILE A 69 14.08 11.49 2.12
N HIS A 70 13.85 10.92 0.94
CA HIS A 70 14.05 9.50 0.66
C HIS A 70 15.25 9.31 -0.27
N GLN A 71 16.26 8.56 0.16
CA GLN A 71 17.39 8.18 -0.68
C GLN A 71 17.10 6.87 -1.39
N ALA A 72 17.01 6.92 -2.71
CA ALA A 72 16.92 5.75 -3.59
C ALA A 72 18.05 5.80 -4.61
N MET A 73 18.76 4.69 -4.80
CA MET A 73 19.79 4.55 -5.85
C MET A 73 20.84 5.69 -5.86
N LYS A 74 21.34 6.08 -4.67
CA LYS A 74 22.30 7.19 -4.46
C LYS A 74 21.75 8.61 -4.76
N MET A 75 20.46 8.74 -5.03
CA MET A 75 19.79 10.03 -5.25
C MET A 75 18.87 10.36 -4.08
N TYR A 76 18.86 11.64 -3.67
CA TYR A 76 17.94 12.16 -2.67
C TYR A 76 16.67 12.66 -3.34
N ASN A 77 15.54 12.05 -3.01
CA ASN A 77 14.22 12.41 -3.50
C ASN A 77 13.45 13.15 -2.41
N ARG A 78 12.87 14.29 -2.78
CA ARG A 78 11.98 15.05 -1.91
C ARG A 78 10.59 14.46 -2.01
N VAL A 79 10.06 13.95 -0.92
CA VAL A 79 8.70 13.43 -0.84
C VAL A 79 7.82 14.56 -0.33
N VAL A 80 6.88 15.00 -1.17
CA VAL A 80 5.98 16.12 -0.88
C VAL A 80 4.56 15.63 -0.66
N ALA A 81 3.76 16.41 0.06
CA ALA A 81 2.35 16.14 0.30
C ALA A 81 1.55 16.23 -1.01
N PRO A 82 0.85 15.17 -1.44
CA PRO A 82 0.00 15.23 -2.64
C PRO A 82 -1.25 16.09 -2.44
N VAL A 83 -1.72 16.24 -1.21
CA VAL A 83 -2.93 16.97 -0.82
C VAL A 83 -2.71 17.72 0.49
N ALA A 84 -3.48 18.78 0.71
CA ALA A 84 -3.54 19.44 2.02
C ALA A 84 -4.40 18.63 2.99
N GLY A 85 -4.05 18.62 4.27
CA GLY A 85 -4.76 17.82 5.27
C GLY A 85 -3.95 17.61 6.55
N THR A 86 -4.31 16.59 7.33
CA THR A 86 -3.63 16.23 8.58
C THR A 86 -2.94 14.88 8.44
N ILE A 87 -1.72 14.75 8.95
CA ILE A 87 -1.01 13.47 8.98
C ILE A 87 -1.65 12.58 10.06
N VAL A 88 -2.31 11.52 9.63
CA VAL A 88 -2.94 10.53 10.53
C VAL A 88 -1.93 9.52 11.03
N GLU A 89 -1.02 9.10 10.16
CA GLU A 89 -0.08 8.03 10.44
C GLU A 89 1.25 8.29 9.72
N LEU A 90 2.35 8.10 10.45
CA LEU A 90 3.71 8.18 9.95
C LEU A 90 4.37 6.81 10.15
N GLY A 91 4.48 6.04 9.07
CA GLY A 91 4.96 4.65 9.08
C GLY A 91 6.48 4.51 8.96
N VAL A 92 7.23 5.61 9.07
CA VAL A 92 8.67 5.63 8.83
C VAL A 92 9.41 6.51 9.82
N THR A 93 10.63 6.12 10.14
CA THR A 93 11.57 6.88 10.97
C THR A 93 12.85 7.21 10.20
N GLU A 94 13.64 8.16 10.70
CA GLU A 94 14.94 8.48 10.10
C GLU A 94 15.89 7.27 10.18
N GLY A 95 16.52 6.93 9.06
CA GLY A 95 17.39 5.77 8.92
C GLY A 95 16.69 4.48 8.48
N ASP A 96 15.35 4.45 8.40
CA ASP A 96 14.62 3.24 8.00
C ASP A 96 14.87 2.85 6.54
N LYS A 97 15.07 1.55 6.32
CA LYS A 97 15.13 0.95 4.98
C LYS A 97 13.74 0.46 4.59
N ILE A 98 13.18 1.09 3.58
CA ILE A 98 11.83 0.78 3.10
C ILE A 98 11.88 -0.03 1.78
N PRO A 99 11.03 -1.06 1.64
CA PRO A 99 10.84 -1.76 0.38
C PRO A 99 9.94 -0.96 -0.57
N LYS A 100 9.77 -1.49 -1.78
CA LYS A 100 8.77 -0.98 -2.73
C LYS A 100 7.35 -1.15 -2.18
N ASP A 101 6.47 -0.20 -2.51
CA ASP A 101 5.05 -0.19 -2.14
C ASP A 101 4.80 -0.09 -0.63
N HIS A 102 5.80 0.43 0.12
CA HIS A 102 5.67 0.71 1.54
C HIS A 102 4.94 2.03 1.79
N LEU A 103 3.93 2.02 2.67
CA LEU A 103 3.20 3.22 3.06
C LEU A 103 4.04 4.04 4.05
N MET A 104 4.45 5.24 3.64
CA MET A 104 5.30 6.11 4.46
C MET A 104 4.49 7.09 5.29
N VAL A 105 3.51 7.75 4.65
CA VAL A 105 2.68 8.78 5.30
C VAL A 105 1.23 8.58 4.87
N LYS A 106 0.31 8.69 5.82
CA LYS A 106 -1.13 8.73 5.56
C LYS A 106 -1.67 10.11 5.92
N ILE A 107 -2.15 10.84 4.92
CA ILE A 107 -2.74 12.16 5.08
C ILE A 107 -4.26 12.01 4.98
N GLN A 108 -4.99 12.56 5.94
CA GLN A 108 -6.43 12.75 5.82
C GLN A 108 -6.69 14.11 5.18
N PRO A 109 -7.25 14.15 3.94
CA PRO A 109 -7.57 15.40 3.29
C PRO A 109 -8.59 16.19 4.10
N LYS A 110 -8.48 17.52 4.06
CA LYS A 110 -9.46 18.45 4.62
C LYS A 110 -10.46 18.89 3.56
#